data_AF-A0A7Y7CQZ4-F1
#
_entry.id   AF-A0A7Y7CQZ4-F1
#
_cell.length_a   1.000
_cell.length_b   1.000
_cell.length_c   1.000
_cell.angle_alpha   90.00
_cell.angle_beta   90.00
_cell.angle_gamma   90.00
#
_symmetry.space_group_name_H-M   'P 1'
#
loop_
_entity.id
_entity.type
_entity.pdbx_description
1 polymer ?
#
loop_
_entity_poly.entity_id
_entity_poly.type
_entity_poly.pdbx_seq_one_letter_code
_entity_poly.pdbx_strand_id
1 'polypeptide(L)'
;TIYDASNPLGFEAYKSLTKSYHDNFEDIKYNAQVWLPGVDTLSLKPDGSVRTYGTWTGKNSITGKKINLKGYWYFNFDDEGKIESHGEFFDHGGMMKALTSNISLSSTAQAIKNYKINFKWQKGFEDWSKVPTTPDYHMIAPGLGLEAKGADEINSIIFGFVTEAQLVQELVNITEHGPYVTCYLKLTTKEGEKFDGVEVFKLDEKGRVTNIWAL
;
A
#
# COMPACT_ATOMS: atom_id res chain seq x y z
N THR A 1 -9.62 2.33 -9.21
CA THR A 1 -9.15 2.63 -10.58
C THR A 1 -10.24 2.20 -11.53
N ILE A 2 -10.90 3.17 -12.16
CA ILE A 2 -11.84 2.90 -13.25
C ILE A 2 -10.94 2.65 -14.46
N TYR A 3 -10.94 1.42 -14.99
CA TYR A 3 -10.43 1.22 -16.34
C TYR A 3 -11.47 1.86 -17.25
N ASP A 4 -11.17 3.07 -17.66
CA ASP A 4 -12.04 3.94 -18.44
C ASP A 4 -12.52 3.21 -19.69
N ALA A 5 -13.83 3.19 -19.93
CA ALA A 5 -14.41 2.73 -21.19
C ALA A 5 -13.87 3.52 -22.39
N SER A 6 -13.29 4.71 -22.16
CA SER A 6 -12.61 5.51 -23.18
C SER A 6 -11.18 5.05 -23.50
N ASN A 7 -10.62 4.07 -22.80
CA ASN A 7 -9.26 3.58 -23.02
C ASN A 7 -9.21 2.04 -22.90
N PRO A 8 -9.71 1.31 -23.92
CA PRO A 8 -9.82 -0.14 -23.87
C PRO A 8 -8.44 -0.77 -23.72
N LEU A 9 -8.30 -1.64 -22.72
CA LEU A 9 -7.14 -2.51 -22.59
C LEU A 9 -7.14 -3.47 -23.79
N GLY A 10 -6.10 -3.44 -24.61
CA GLY A 10 -5.94 -4.41 -25.70
C GLY A 10 -5.93 -5.86 -25.18
N PHE A 11 -6.15 -6.83 -26.08
CA PHE A 11 -6.28 -8.26 -25.73
C PHE A 11 -5.19 -8.78 -24.79
N GLU A 12 -3.91 -8.40 -25.02
CA GLU A 12 -2.79 -8.82 -24.17
C GLU A 12 -2.87 -8.26 -22.75
N ALA A 13 -3.35 -7.02 -22.58
CA ALA A 13 -3.53 -6.44 -21.26
C ALA A 13 -4.70 -7.10 -20.52
N TYR A 14 -5.81 -7.41 -21.19
CA TYR A 14 -6.91 -8.18 -20.62
C TYR A 14 -6.46 -9.58 -20.16
N LYS A 15 -5.70 -10.28 -21.01
CA LYS A 15 -5.11 -11.58 -20.70
C LYS A 15 -4.16 -11.50 -19.50
N SER A 16 -3.30 -10.48 -19.45
CA SER A 16 -2.37 -10.26 -18.34
C SER A 16 -3.11 -9.98 -17.02
N LEU A 17 -4.14 -9.14 -17.04
CA LEU A 17 -4.98 -8.85 -15.87
C LEU A 17 -5.68 -10.11 -15.36
N THR A 18 -6.31 -10.87 -16.26
CA THR A 18 -6.99 -12.12 -15.92
C THR A 18 -6.02 -13.14 -15.34
N LYS A 19 -4.83 -13.26 -15.93
CA LYS A 19 -3.76 -14.13 -15.40
C LYS A 19 -3.33 -13.67 -14.01
N SER A 20 -3.17 -12.37 -13.78
CA SER A 20 -2.80 -11.81 -12.48
C SER A 20 -3.79 -12.22 -11.39
N TYR A 21 -5.10 -12.21 -11.65
CA TYR A 21 -6.07 -12.69 -10.67
C TYR A 21 -5.86 -14.18 -10.33
N HIS A 22 -5.61 -15.03 -11.32
CA HIS A 22 -5.37 -16.46 -11.10
C HIS A 22 -4.01 -16.77 -10.44
N ASP A 23 -2.99 -15.95 -10.70
CA ASP A 23 -1.69 -16.09 -10.06
C ASP A 23 -1.73 -15.67 -8.58
N ASN A 24 -2.53 -14.64 -8.26
CA ASN A 24 -2.54 -14.03 -6.92
C ASN A 24 -3.63 -14.58 -5.99
N PHE A 25 -4.65 -15.26 -6.51
CA PHE A 25 -5.74 -15.78 -5.70
C PHE A 25 -5.98 -17.27 -5.98
N GLU A 26 -6.17 -18.02 -4.91
CA GLU A 26 -6.69 -19.39 -4.92
C GLU A 26 -8.13 -19.40 -4.41
N ASP A 27 -8.81 -20.54 -4.57
CA ASP A 27 -10.22 -20.72 -4.18
C ASP A 27 -11.17 -19.64 -4.77
N ILE A 28 -10.85 -19.15 -5.98
CA ILE A 28 -11.65 -18.14 -6.69
C ILE A 28 -13.05 -18.71 -6.96
N LYS A 29 -14.09 -18.00 -6.51
CA LYS A 29 -15.49 -18.31 -6.78
C LYS A 29 -16.25 -17.05 -7.11
N TYR A 30 -17.14 -17.17 -8.10
CA TYR A 30 -18.15 -16.16 -8.38
C TYR A 30 -19.52 -16.71 -8.02
N ASN A 31 -20.23 -16.00 -7.15
CA ASN A 31 -21.61 -16.32 -6.79
C ASN A 31 -22.51 -15.24 -7.38
N ALA A 32 -23.17 -15.58 -8.49
CA ALA A 32 -24.12 -14.68 -9.14
C ALA A 32 -25.35 -14.48 -8.24
N GLN A 33 -25.75 -13.23 -8.07
CA GLN A 33 -27.04 -12.88 -7.47
C GLN A 33 -28.12 -12.80 -8.55
N VAL A 34 -27.77 -12.27 -9.72
CA VAL A 34 -28.70 -12.19 -10.86
C VAL A 34 -27.91 -12.07 -12.17
N TRP A 35 -28.47 -12.68 -13.22
CA TRP A 35 -28.09 -12.46 -14.61
C TRP A 35 -29.22 -11.71 -15.31
N LEU A 36 -28.89 -10.65 -16.03
CA LEU A 36 -29.84 -9.79 -16.72
C LEU A 36 -29.44 -9.65 -18.19
N PRO A 37 -30.40 -9.61 -19.12
CA PRO A 37 -30.13 -9.18 -20.48
C PRO A 37 -29.72 -7.70 -20.47
N GLY A 38 -28.71 -7.36 -21.25
CA GLY A 38 -28.38 -5.99 -21.57
C GLY A 38 -29.40 -5.39 -22.54
N VAL A 39 -29.38 -4.07 -22.64
CA VAL A 39 -30.26 -3.31 -23.53
C VAL A 39 -29.46 -2.21 -24.21
N ASP A 40 -29.81 -1.96 -25.46
CA ASP A 40 -29.28 -0.83 -26.21
C ASP A 40 -29.72 0.48 -25.52
N THR A 41 -28.78 1.41 -25.37
CA THR A 41 -28.97 2.63 -24.58
C THR A 41 -30.00 3.60 -25.17
N LEU A 42 -30.27 3.49 -26.47
CA LEU A 42 -31.20 4.37 -27.18
C LEU A 42 -32.58 3.73 -27.34
N SER A 43 -32.62 2.52 -27.89
CA SER A 43 -33.86 1.81 -28.19
C SER A 43 -34.46 1.10 -26.99
N LEU A 44 -33.68 0.87 -25.93
CA LEU A 44 -34.06 0.12 -24.72
C LEU A 44 -34.50 -1.32 -25.01
N LYS A 45 -34.14 -1.85 -26.18
CA LYS A 45 -34.40 -3.23 -26.57
C LYS A 45 -33.21 -4.12 -26.19
N PRO A 46 -33.43 -5.42 -25.96
CA PRO A 46 -32.34 -6.37 -25.77
C PRO A 46 -31.34 -6.29 -26.91
N ASP A 47 -30.06 -6.11 -26.58
CA ASP A 47 -28.94 -5.94 -27.52
C ASP A 47 -28.05 -7.18 -27.61
N GLY A 48 -28.42 -8.27 -26.92
CA GLY A 48 -27.63 -9.50 -26.85
C GLY A 48 -26.49 -9.47 -25.84
N SER A 49 -26.19 -8.31 -25.23
CA SER A 49 -25.20 -8.22 -24.16
C SER A 49 -25.74 -8.77 -22.84
N VAL A 50 -24.86 -9.09 -21.89
CA VAL A 50 -25.20 -9.70 -20.60
C VAL A 50 -24.68 -8.84 -19.46
N ARG A 51 -25.48 -8.74 -18.39
CA ARG A 51 -25.14 -8.05 -17.14
C ARG A 51 -25.26 -9.02 -15.97
N THR A 52 -24.37 -8.91 -15.00
CA THR A 52 -24.45 -9.73 -13.79
C THR A 52 -24.06 -8.95 -12.55
N TYR A 53 -24.82 -9.16 -11.49
CA TYR A 53 -24.47 -8.70 -10.15
C TYR A 53 -24.16 -9.93 -9.33
N GLY A 54 -23.08 -9.87 -8.56
CA GLY A 54 -22.66 -11.00 -7.78
C GLY A 54 -21.52 -10.67 -6.85
N THR A 55 -21.04 -11.73 -6.21
CA THR A 55 -19.93 -11.66 -5.27
C THR A 55 -18.77 -12.52 -5.77
N TRP A 56 -17.64 -11.89 -6.03
CA TRP A 56 -16.37 -12.56 -6.23
C TRP A 56 -15.68 -12.79 -4.89
N THR A 57 -15.37 -14.04 -4.60
CA THR A 57 -14.56 -14.43 -3.45
C THR A 57 -13.29 -15.12 -3.91
N GLY A 58 -12.25 -15.01 -3.11
CA GLY A 58 -10.97 -15.65 -3.35
C GLY A 58 -10.11 -15.53 -2.10
N LYS A 59 -9.03 -16.30 -2.04
CA LYS A 59 -8.05 -16.25 -0.95
C LYS A 59 -6.71 -15.93 -1.59
N ASN A 60 -6.09 -14.83 -1.18
CA ASN A 60 -4.81 -14.44 -1.76
C ASN A 60 -3.75 -15.49 -1.43
N SER A 61 -3.05 -15.98 -2.46
CA SER A 61 -2.12 -17.12 -2.36
C SER A 61 -0.90 -16.83 -1.47
N ILE A 62 -0.58 -15.55 -1.25
CA ILE A 62 0.58 -15.13 -0.45
C ILE A 62 0.16 -14.78 0.99
N THR A 63 -0.86 -13.94 1.15
CA THR A 63 -1.27 -13.39 2.46
C THR A 63 -2.30 -14.25 3.18
N GLY A 64 -2.94 -15.19 2.49
CA GLY A 64 -4.06 -15.99 3.00
C GLY A 64 -5.34 -15.18 3.25
N LYS A 65 -5.35 -13.87 2.96
CA LYS A 65 -6.52 -13.00 3.17
C LYS A 65 -7.61 -13.33 2.16
N LYS A 66 -8.84 -13.42 2.66
CA LYS A 66 -10.00 -13.64 1.82
C LYS A 66 -10.57 -12.31 1.33
N ILE A 67 -10.86 -12.25 0.05
CA ILE A 67 -11.64 -11.18 -0.56
C ILE A 67 -13.12 -11.58 -0.61
N ASN A 68 -13.99 -10.59 -0.48
CA ASN A 68 -15.44 -10.70 -0.65
C ASN A 68 -15.91 -9.43 -1.35
N LEU A 69 -15.88 -9.47 -2.68
CA LEU A 69 -16.06 -8.31 -3.53
C LEU A 69 -17.41 -8.42 -4.23
N LYS A 70 -18.38 -7.65 -3.73
CA LYS A 70 -19.62 -7.42 -4.45
C LYS A 70 -19.35 -6.51 -5.63
N GLY A 71 -19.96 -6.82 -6.76
CA GLY A 71 -19.76 -6.03 -7.96
C GLY A 71 -20.80 -6.23 -9.03
N TYR A 72 -20.54 -5.55 -10.14
CA TYR A 72 -21.29 -5.59 -11.38
C TYR A 72 -20.32 -5.85 -12.52
N TRP A 73 -20.70 -6.74 -13.42
CA TRP A 73 -19.95 -7.08 -14.62
C TRP A 73 -20.85 -7.00 -15.85
N TYR A 74 -20.27 -6.59 -16.97
CA TYR A 74 -20.94 -6.62 -18.26
C TYR A 74 -20.09 -7.35 -19.31
N PHE A 75 -20.77 -7.97 -20.26
CA PHE A 75 -20.18 -8.65 -21.40
C PHE A 75 -20.97 -8.25 -22.65
N ASN A 76 -20.27 -7.69 -23.64
CA ASN A 76 -20.81 -7.44 -24.98
C ASN A 76 -20.19 -8.44 -25.94
N PHE A 77 -20.97 -8.85 -26.93
CA PHE A 77 -20.58 -9.87 -27.88
C PHE A 77 -20.63 -9.33 -29.30
N ASP A 78 -19.68 -9.74 -30.13
CA ASP A 78 -19.73 -9.50 -31.57
C ASP A 78 -20.76 -10.43 -32.24
N ASP A 79 -20.96 -10.26 -33.55
CA ASP A 79 -21.88 -11.06 -34.36
C ASP A 79 -21.51 -12.56 -34.40
N GLU A 80 -20.27 -12.92 -34.04
CA GLU A 80 -19.80 -14.31 -33.94
C GLU A 80 -19.99 -14.89 -32.51
N GLY A 81 -20.48 -14.09 -31.56
CA GLY A 81 -20.69 -14.47 -30.17
C GLY A 81 -19.42 -14.45 -29.31
N LYS A 82 -18.35 -13.80 -29.75
CA LYS A 82 -17.12 -13.58 -28.95
C LYS A 82 -17.25 -12.32 -28.12
N ILE A 83 -16.60 -12.29 -26.95
CA ILE A 83 -16.59 -11.09 -26.11
C ILE A 83 -15.77 -10.00 -26.82
N GLU A 84 -16.44 -8.92 -27.22
CA GLU A 84 -15.80 -7.72 -27.79
C GLU A 84 -15.54 -6.64 -26.73
N SER A 85 -16.32 -6.64 -25.64
CA SER A 85 -16.15 -5.70 -24.53
C SER A 85 -16.57 -6.33 -23.21
N HIS A 86 -15.82 -6.01 -22.17
CA HIS A 86 -16.04 -6.48 -20.81
C HIS A 86 -15.63 -5.39 -19.82
N GLY A 87 -16.36 -5.27 -18.73
CA GLY A 87 -15.97 -4.39 -17.63
C GLY A 87 -16.42 -4.91 -16.28
N GLU A 88 -15.65 -4.53 -15.26
CA GLU A 88 -15.78 -4.97 -13.88
C GLU A 88 -15.89 -3.75 -12.96
N PHE A 89 -16.90 -3.75 -12.08
CA PHE A 89 -17.11 -2.68 -11.11
C PHE A 89 -17.25 -3.30 -9.72
N PHE A 90 -16.21 -3.15 -8.91
CA PHE A 90 -16.15 -3.68 -7.54
C PHE A 90 -15.24 -2.80 -6.66
N ASP A 91 -15.17 -3.11 -5.37
CA ASP A 91 -14.26 -2.43 -4.42
C ASP A 91 -12.79 -2.79 -4.67
N HIS A 92 -12.17 -2.09 -5.62
CA HIS A 92 -10.75 -2.23 -5.92
C HIS A 92 -9.86 -1.87 -4.71
N GLY A 93 -10.27 -0.93 -3.86
CA GLY A 93 -9.51 -0.55 -2.66
C GLY A 93 -9.45 -1.69 -1.64
N GLY A 94 -10.60 -2.34 -1.41
CA GLY A 94 -10.69 -3.55 -0.59
C GLY A 94 -9.90 -4.73 -1.16
N MET A 95 -9.92 -4.92 -2.49
CA MET A 95 -9.08 -5.92 -3.16
C MET A 95 -7.60 -5.62 -2.97
N MET A 96 -7.17 -4.38 -3.26
CA MET A 96 -5.79 -3.96 -3.09
C MET A 96 -5.36 -4.13 -1.64
N LYS A 97 -6.20 -3.80 -0.66
CA LYS A 97 -5.89 -4.06 0.75
C LYS A 97 -5.67 -5.55 1.04
N ALA A 98 -6.41 -6.46 0.43
CA ALA A 98 -6.18 -7.90 0.56
C ALA A 98 -4.88 -8.36 -0.13
N LEU A 99 -4.49 -7.72 -1.24
CA LEU A 99 -3.20 -7.91 -1.90
C LEU A 99 -2.04 -7.28 -1.12
N THR A 100 -2.26 -6.13 -0.46
CA THR A 100 -1.22 -5.25 0.09
C THR A 100 -1.15 -5.25 1.61
N SER A 101 -1.62 -6.30 2.30
CA SER A 101 -1.40 -6.34 3.75
C SER A 101 -0.84 -7.66 4.28
N ASN A 102 0.40 -7.50 4.77
CA ASN A 102 1.17 -8.27 5.74
C ASN A 102 2.07 -9.39 5.18
N ILE A 103 3.23 -9.01 4.64
CA ILE A 103 4.44 -9.51 5.33
C ILE A 103 4.25 -9.02 6.76
N SER A 104 4.04 -9.93 7.71
CA SER A 104 3.99 -9.53 9.12
C SER A 104 5.20 -8.66 9.36
N LEU A 105 4.99 -7.41 9.78
CA LEU A 105 6.10 -6.55 10.13
C LEU A 105 7.01 -7.34 11.07
N SER A 106 8.31 -7.33 10.81
CA SER A 106 9.28 -7.82 11.77
C SER A 106 9.06 -7.11 13.10
N SER A 107 9.54 -7.72 14.19
CA SER A 107 9.48 -7.10 15.52
C SER A 107 10.08 -5.69 15.51
N THR A 108 11.16 -5.48 14.75
CA THR A 108 11.79 -4.17 14.56
C THR A 108 10.92 -3.20 13.77
N ALA A 109 10.32 -3.63 12.65
CA ALA A 109 9.41 -2.77 11.89
C ALA A 109 8.15 -2.40 12.71
N GLN A 110 7.65 -3.30 13.55
CA GLN A 110 6.58 -3.00 14.50
C GLN A 110 7.02 -2.03 15.61
N ALA A 111 8.27 -2.13 16.08
CA ALA A 111 8.85 -1.17 17.02
C ALA A 111 8.97 0.23 16.40
N ILE A 112 9.46 0.33 15.15
CA ILE A 112 9.51 1.58 14.38
C ILE A 112 8.10 2.17 14.23
N LYS A 113 7.12 1.35 13.83
CA LYS A 113 5.72 1.79 13.72
C LYS A 113 5.20 2.36 15.04
N ASN A 114 5.41 1.65 16.15
CA ASN A 114 4.96 2.09 17.48
C ASN A 114 5.63 3.40 17.88
N TYR A 115 6.93 3.55 17.62
CA TYR A 115 7.65 4.82 17.84
C TYR A 115 7.02 5.96 17.02
N LYS A 116 6.81 5.75 15.72
CA LYS A 116 6.30 6.80 14.82
C LYS A 116 4.87 7.24 15.14
N ILE A 117 4.02 6.33 15.60
CA ILE A 117 2.63 6.67 15.99
C ILE A 117 2.58 7.45 17.32
N ASN A 118 3.47 7.13 18.26
CA ASN A 118 3.45 7.70 19.61
C ASN A 118 4.47 8.83 19.80
N PHE A 119 5.09 9.28 18.71
CA PHE A 119 6.22 10.18 18.76
C PHE A 119 5.89 11.49 19.48
N LYS A 120 6.81 11.90 20.36
CA LYS A 120 6.81 13.21 21.02
C LYS A 120 8.24 13.73 21.05
N TRP A 121 8.48 14.91 20.50
CA TRP A 121 9.82 15.47 20.39
C TRP A 121 10.54 15.56 21.75
N GLN A 122 9.83 15.81 22.85
CA GLN A 122 10.40 15.88 24.22
C GLN A 122 11.09 14.58 24.66
N LYS A 123 10.65 13.45 24.13
CA LYS A 123 11.13 12.10 24.46
C LYS A 123 11.65 11.38 23.22
N GLY A 124 11.94 12.12 22.15
CA GLY A 124 12.24 11.54 20.84
C GLY A 124 13.29 10.45 20.92
N PHE A 125 14.47 10.76 21.48
CA PHE A 125 15.55 9.77 21.58
C PHE A 125 15.26 8.68 22.61
N GLU A 126 14.68 9.03 23.77
CA GLU A 126 14.29 8.06 24.80
C GLU A 126 13.38 6.96 24.22
N ASP A 127 12.37 7.36 23.43
CA ASP A 127 11.45 6.42 22.80
C ASP A 127 12.08 5.71 21.60
N TRP A 128 12.92 6.39 20.83
CA TRP A 128 13.65 5.79 19.71
C TRP A 128 14.62 4.71 20.17
N SER A 129 15.31 4.92 21.30
CA SER A 129 16.31 3.99 21.86
C SER A 129 15.77 2.58 22.16
N LYS A 130 14.44 2.42 22.16
CA LYS A 130 13.74 1.13 22.33
C LYS A 130 13.68 0.30 21.03
N VAL A 131 13.97 0.91 19.88
CA VAL A 131 14.05 0.22 18.58
C VAL A 131 15.39 -0.51 18.49
N PRO A 132 15.43 -1.80 18.09
CA PRO A 132 16.69 -2.53 17.93
C PRO A 132 17.60 -1.91 16.85
N THR A 133 18.78 -1.44 17.23
CA THR A 133 19.80 -0.90 16.31
C THR A 133 21.14 -1.61 16.47
N THR A 134 22.05 -1.47 15.49
CA THR A 134 23.47 -1.75 15.73
C THR A 134 24.09 -0.62 16.56
N PRO A 135 25.21 -0.84 17.26
CA PRO A 135 25.88 0.22 18.03
C PRO A 135 26.30 1.43 17.17
N ASP A 136 26.59 1.17 15.90
CA ASP A 136 27.17 2.11 14.95
C ASP A 136 26.20 2.50 13.81
N TYR A 137 24.90 2.33 14.04
CA TYR A 137 23.86 2.65 13.06
C TYR A 137 23.98 4.10 12.58
N HIS A 138 23.76 4.31 11.29
CA HIS A 138 24.08 5.56 10.62
C HIS A 138 22.81 6.24 10.10
N MET A 139 22.58 7.50 10.46
CA MET A 139 21.44 8.28 9.99
C MET A 139 21.90 9.45 9.12
N ILE A 140 21.26 9.61 7.97
CA ILE A 140 21.52 10.70 7.02
C ILE A 140 20.19 11.35 6.64
N ALA A 141 20.12 12.68 6.73
CA ALA A 141 19.02 13.50 6.21
C ALA A 141 19.61 14.60 5.30
N PRO A 142 19.90 14.29 4.01
CA PRO A 142 20.63 15.19 3.13
C PRO A 142 19.93 16.53 2.91
N GLY A 143 18.59 16.52 2.81
CA GLY A 143 17.79 17.74 2.63
C GLY A 143 17.86 18.70 3.82
N LEU A 144 18.26 18.21 4.99
CA LEU A 144 18.45 18.99 6.22
C LEU A 144 19.94 19.19 6.56
N GLY A 145 20.86 18.63 5.76
CA GLY A 145 22.28 18.66 6.05
C GLY A 145 22.68 17.94 7.34
N LEU A 146 21.92 16.93 7.76
CA LEU A 146 22.16 16.18 9.00
C LEU A 146 22.77 14.80 8.69
N GLU A 147 23.80 14.43 9.44
CA GLU A 147 24.44 13.12 9.39
C GLU A 147 24.99 12.79 10.79
N ALA A 148 24.77 11.57 11.26
CA ALA A 148 25.19 11.15 12.60
C ALA A 148 25.34 9.63 12.68
N LYS A 149 26.37 9.15 13.37
CA LYS A 149 26.66 7.72 13.52
C LYS A 149 26.68 7.29 14.98
N GLY A 150 25.90 6.26 15.29
CA GLY A 150 25.77 5.72 16.64
C GLY A 150 24.85 6.54 17.54
N ALA A 151 24.51 5.94 18.68
CA ALA A 151 23.46 6.42 19.56
C ALA A 151 23.70 7.85 20.09
N ASP A 152 24.93 8.15 20.51
CA ASP A 152 25.28 9.43 21.12
C ASP A 152 25.23 10.59 20.12
N GLU A 153 25.80 10.41 18.92
CA GLU A 153 25.74 11.42 17.86
C GLU A 153 24.31 11.62 17.37
N ILE A 154 23.55 10.53 17.22
CA ILE A 154 22.15 10.63 16.77
C ILE A 154 21.31 11.38 17.80
N ASN A 155 21.50 11.13 19.09
CA ASN A 155 20.84 11.90 20.14
C ASN A 155 21.21 13.39 20.07
N SER A 156 22.50 13.70 19.93
CA SER A 156 22.98 15.08 19.94
C SER A 156 22.56 15.86 18.69
N ILE A 157 22.76 15.28 17.51
CA ILE A 157 22.62 15.96 16.21
C ILE A 157 21.18 15.86 15.71
N ILE A 158 20.69 14.63 15.50
CA ILE A 158 19.36 14.41 14.93
C ILE A 158 18.27 14.82 15.92
N PHE A 159 18.36 14.34 17.16
CA PHE A 159 17.36 14.70 18.16
C PHE A 159 17.53 16.11 18.71
N GLY A 160 18.73 16.71 18.56
CA GLY A 160 18.96 18.15 18.72
C GLY A 160 18.07 18.96 17.76
N PHE A 161 18.15 18.69 16.46
CA PHE A 161 17.29 19.32 15.45
C PHE A 161 15.80 19.09 15.75
N VAL A 162 15.40 17.85 16.04
CA VAL A 162 14.00 17.51 16.36
C VAL A 162 13.47 18.33 17.54
N THR A 163 14.30 18.50 18.58
CA THR A 163 13.94 19.28 19.77
C THR A 163 13.86 20.76 19.47
N GLU A 164 14.85 21.30 18.73
CA GLU A 164 14.88 22.70 18.34
C GLU A 164 13.67 23.08 17.48
N ALA A 165 13.31 22.23 16.52
CA ALA A 165 12.15 22.41 15.65
C ALA A 165 10.82 22.08 16.34
N GLN A 166 10.83 21.50 17.55
CA GLN A 166 9.69 20.87 18.22
C GLN A 166 8.84 20.05 17.26
N LEU A 167 9.52 19.19 16.50
CA LEU A 167 8.93 18.51 15.35
C LEU A 167 7.68 17.72 15.78
N VAL A 168 6.62 17.83 14.99
CA VAL A 168 5.44 16.97 15.07
C VAL A 168 5.44 16.10 13.83
N GLN A 169 5.11 14.81 14.00
CA GLN A 169 4.99 13.87 12.89
C GLN A 169 3.67 13.11 12.94
N GLU A 170 3.12 12.83 11.76
CA GLU A 170 1.98 11.93 11.55
C GLU A 170 2.43 10.78 10.64
N LEU A 171 2.26 9.54 11.09
CA LEU A 171 2.54 8.36 10.27
C LEU A 171 1.40 8.12 9.29
N VAL A 172 1.67 8.26 8.00
CA VAL A 172 0.70 7.99 6.93
C VAL A 172 0.74 6.51 6.54
N ASN A 173 1.92 5.95 6.33
CA ASN A 173 2.09 4.56 5.93
C ASN A 173 3.44 3.98 6.41
N ILE A 174 3.47 2.67 6.62
CA ILE A 174 4.70 1.91 6.85
C ILE A 174 4.67 0.60 6.05
N THR A 175 5.74 0.31 5.34
CA THR A 175 5.91 -0.92 4.57
C THR A 175 7.25 -1.56 4.87
N GLU A 176 7.33 -2.89 4.79
CA GLU A 176 8.57 -3.65 4.91
C GLU A 176 8.75 -4.53 3.67
N HIS A 177 9.95 -4.53 3.11
CA HIS A 177 10.30 -5.24 1.89
C HIS A 177 11.76 -5.70 1.95
N GLY A 178 11.96 -7.00 2.14
CA GLY A 178 13.30 -7.57 2.33
C GLY A 178 13.97 -6.95 3.58
N PRO A 179 15.22 -6.46 3.49
CA PRO A 179 15.91 -5.84 4.62
C PRO A 179 15.52 -4.37 4.83
N TYR A 180 14.50 -3.84 4.14
CA TYR A 180 14.14 -2.43 4.21
C TYR A 180 12.76 -2.22 4.82
N VAL A 181 12.66 -1.21 5.68
CA VAL A 181 11.40 -0.66 6.19
C VAL A 181 11.29 0.77 5.71
N THR A 182 10.13 1.19 5.20
CA THR A 182 9.89 2.56 4.75
C THR A 182 8.69 3.16 5.48
N CYS A 183 8.86 4.37 5.99
CA CYS A 183 7.78 5.19 6.56
C CYS A 183 7.51 6.39 5.65
N TYR A 184 6.24 6.72 5.45
CA TYR A 184 5.82 7.99 4.89
C TYR A 184 5.17 8.84 5.99
N LEU A 185 5.67 10.06 6.17
CA LEU A 185 5.35 10.95 7.27
C LEU A 185 4.87 12.30 6.75
N LYS A 186 3.95 12.91 7.49
CA LYS A 186 3.71 14.36 7.42
C LYS A 186 4.36 15.01 8.62
N LEU A 187 5.19 16.02 8.38
CA LEU A 187 5.99 16.69 9.39
C LEU A 187 5.52 18.14 9.56
N THR A 188 5.63 18.66 10.77
CA THR A 188 5.31 20.06 11.08
C THR A 188 6.28 20.62 12.11
N THR A 189 6.87 21.78 11.86
CA THR A 189 7.74 22.48 12.82
C THR A 189 6.94 23.38 13.77
N LYS A 190 7.59 23.92 14.81
CA LYS A 190 7.01 24.92 15.71
C LYS A 190 6.57 26.20 15.00
N GLU A 191 7.20 26.56 13.89
CA GLU A 191 6.82 27.68 13.02
C GLU A 191 5.60 27.38 12.15
N GLY A 192 5.13 26.13 12.13
CA GLY A 192 3.99 25.68 11.33
C GLY A 192 4.35 25.30 9.90
N GLU A 193 5.64 25.24 9.55
CA GLU A 193 6.09 24.74 8.25
C GLU A 193 5.74 23.26 8.12
N LYS A 194 5.19 22.87 6.97
CA LYS A 194 4.73 21.50 6.69
C LYS A 194 5.47 20.92 5.51
N PHE A 195 5.92 19.69 5.66
CA PHE A 195 6.59 18.95 4.59
C PHE A 195 6.33 17.46 4.77
N ASP A 196 6.42 16.75 3.65
CA ASP A 196 6.37 15.29 3.66
C ASP A 196 7.78 14.75 3.85
N GLY A 197 7.89 13.62 4.55
CA GLY A 197 9.16 12.92 4.74
C GLY A 197 9.02 11.44 4.38
N VAL A 198 10.03 10.91 3.70
CA VAL A 198 10.19 9.46 3.49
C VAL A 198 11.40 9.01 4.30
N GLU A 199 11.19 8.12 5.25
CA GLU A 199 12.28 7.50 5.99
C GLU A 199 12.46 6.05 5.57
N VAL A 200 13.69 5.66 5.24
CA VAL A 200 14.07 4.29 4.89
C VAL A 200 15.04 3.75 5.93
N PHE A 201 14.70 2.61 6.52
CA PHE A 201 15.51 1.89 7.50
C PHE A 201 16.06 0.62 6.86
N LYS A 202 17.36 0.37 6.95
CA LYS A 202 17.98 -0.90 6.57
C LYS A 202 18.20 -1.76 7.80
N LEU A 203 17.81 -3.03 7.74
CA LEU A 203 17.98 -4.03 8.78
C LEU A 203 19.14 -4.97 8.44
N ASP A 204 19.89 -5.41 9.46
CA ASP A 204 20.84 -6.52 9.34
C ASP A 204 20.13 -7.89 9.38
N GLU A 205 20.87 -8.97 9.23
CA GLU A 205 20.36 -10.35 9.29
C GLU A 205 19.74 -10.71 10.65
N LYS A 206 20.05 -9.96 11.71
CA LYS A 206 19.47 -10.11 13.05
C LYS A 206 18.25 -9.19 13.25
N GLY A 207 17.82 -8.47 12.21
CA GLY A 207 16.70 -7.55 12.24
C GLY A 207 16.98 -6.22 12.91
N ARG A 208 18.24 -5.83 13.15
CA ARG A 208 18.61 -4.56 13.80
C ARG A 208 18.82 -3.47 12.75
N VAL A 209 18.39 -2.24 13.03
CA VAL A 209 18.61 -1.09 12.15
C VAL A 209 20.11 -0.78 12.04
N THR A 210 20.64 -0.74 10.81
CA THR A 210 22.02 -0.34 10.50
C THR A 210 22.10 1.04 9.87
N ASN A 211 21.09 1.43 9.11
CA ASN A 211 21.07 2.70 8.39
C ASN A 211 19.67 3.29 8.37
N ILE A 212 19.61 4.62 8.39
CA ILE A 212 18.40 5.41 8.28
C ILE A 212 18.66 6.51 7.25
N TRP A 213 17.79 6.64 6.26
CA TRP A 213 17.79 7.77 5.33
C TRP A 213 16.47 8.51 5.46
N ALA A 214 16.51 9.79 5.82
CA ALA A 214 15.35 10.68 5.81
C ALA A 214 15.43 11.58 4.55
N LEU A 215 14.44 11.43 3.67
CA LEU A 215 14.38 12.01 2.33
C LEU A 215 13.16 12.91 2.16
#